data_AF-A0A7V8FDR5-F1
#
_entry.id   AF-A0A7V8FDR5-F1
#
_cell.length_a   1.000
_cell.length_b   1.000
_cell.length_c   1.000
_cell.angle_alpha   90.00
_cell.angle_beta   90.00
_cell.angle_gamma   90.00
#
_symmetry.space_group_name_H-M   'P 1'
#
loop_
_entity.id
_entity.type
_entity.pdbx_description
1 polymer ?
#
loop_
_entity_poly.entity_id
_entity_poly.type
_entity_poly.pdbx_seq_one_letter_code
_entity_poly.pdbx_strand_id
1 'polypeptide(L)'
;MSEPYPAMNALGVLALELANCETPCQAVLGAEQAGELAERVGRDLAKLVPQVSELDLVFAAAHFDPAEVLRPGWPIHRRLEELQMRAPGRNQGARVLAFGANAEGEIPLPFQADATLAGGGLRVVPFLLTGTDMATTDAVAHALEDVLLAQGMAHADTALLAQNAFGARVEHARYFTVNDLAAMMSMQYDNQGLAALWPLIETAIMAPSDDEWLDTAPEPLLRYTHGEARMALFDPAGWCAYYSHSKNDCDRLQGIYEQYLMRQRQMAAVLEAHGVPVLFVHCEAGQDARELLAR
;
A
#
# COMPACT_ATOMS: atom_id res chain seq x y z
N MET A 1 1.25 8.75 -26.76
CA MET A 1 -0.05 8.46 -26.12
C MET A 1 0.06 9.04 -24.74
N SER A 2 -0.77 10.03 -24.43
CA SER A 2 -0.67 10.77 -23.17
C SER A 2 -0.90 9.81 -22.01
N GLU A 3 0.11 9.61 -21.16
CA GLU A 3 -0.06 8.93 -19.89
C GLU A 3 -1.10 9.70 -19.07
N PRO A 4 -2.12 9.04 -18.51
CA PRO A 4 -2.99 9.68 -17.54
C PRO A 4 -2.12 9.98 -16.31
N TYR A 5 -1.83 11.25 -16.07
CA TYR A 5 -1.19 11.71 -14.85
C TYR A 5 -2.04 11.26 -13.65
N PRO A 6 -1.50 10.48 -12.69
CA PRO A 6 -2.20 10.14 -11.44
C PRO A 6 -2.36 11.33 -10.48
N ALA A 7 -2.15 12.56 -10.96
CA ALA A 7 -2.02 13.77 -10.15
C ALA A 7 -3.33 14.53 -9.90
N MET A 8 -4.51 13.96 -10.15
CA MET A 8 -5.77 14.73 -10.16
C MET A 8 -6.89 14.21 -9.24
N ASN A 9 -6.68 13.10 -8.52
CA ASN A 9 -7.72 12.56 -7.63
C ASN A 9 -7.25 12.52 -6.18
N ALA A 10 -8.18 12.68 -5.23
CA ALA A 10 -7.86 12.44 -3.82
C ALA A 10 -7.99 10.94 -3.52
N LEU A 11 -6.85 10.30 -3.24
CA LEU A 11 -6.77 8.88 -2.93
C LEU A 11 -6.83 8.69 -1.41
N GLY A 12 -7.71 7.83 -0.93
CA GLY A 12 -7.79 7.54 0.49
C GLY A 12 -8.23 6.12 0.82
N VAL A 13 -8.24 5.83 2.11
CA VAL A 13 -8.68 4.55 2.66
C VAL A 13 -9.47 4.75 3.94
N LEU A 14 -10.44 3.88 4.19
CA LEU A 14 -10.97 3.61 5.53
C LEU A 14 -10.13 2.47 6.13
N ALA A 15 -9.25 2.81 7.07
CA ALA A 15 -8.46 1.89 7.86
C ALA A 15 -9.30 1.31 9.02
N LEU A 16 -9.26 0.00 9.18
CA LEU A 16 -9.95 -0.80 10.17
C LEU A 16 -8.91 -1.59 10.97
N GLU A 17 -8.65 -1.16 12.20
CA GLU A 17 -7.82 -1.91 13.15
C GLU A 17 -8.68 -2.99 13.81
N LEU A 18 -8.29 -4.25 13.63
CA LEU A 18 -9.05 -5.41 14.04
C LEU A 18 -8.60 -5.89 15.42
N ALA A 19 -9.57 -6.25 16.26
CA ALA A 19 -9.27 -6.76 17.59
C ALA A 19 -8.60 -8.14 17.51
N ASN A 20 -7.60 -8.37 18.36
CA ASN A 20 -6.96 -9.68 18.52
C ASN A 20 -6.47 -10.35 17.22
N CYS A 21 -6.15 -9.56 16.18
CA CYS A 21 -5.84 -10.07 14.84
C CYS A 21 -6.93 -10.99 14.28
N GLU A 22 -8.21 -10.72 14.58
CA GLU A 22 -9.33 -11.40 13.95
C GLU A 22 -9.26 -11.28 12.42
N THR A 23 -9.68 -12.34 11.72
CA THR A 23 -9.81 -12.31 10.27
C THR A 23 -11.25 -11.99 9.89
N PRO A 24 -11.50 -11.00 9.02
CA PRO A 24 -12.83 -10.76 8.48
C PRO A 24 -13.45 -12.00 7.86
N CYS A 25 -14.74 -12.20 8.12
CA CYS A 25 -15.51 -13.30 7.55
C CYS A 25 -15.74 -13.11 6.05
N GLN A 26 -15.72 -11.87 5.55
CA GLN A 26 -15.93 -11.54 4.15
C GLN A 26 -14.80 -10.65 3.63
N ALA A 27 -14.18 -11.05 2.52
CA ALA A 27 -13.15 -10.24 1.85
C ALA A 27 -13.76 -9.05 1.08
N VAL A 28 -14.94 -9.25 0.50
CA VAL A 28 -15.66 -8.31 -0.37
C VAL A 28 -17.13 -8.34 0.00
N LEU A 29 -17.73 -7.16 0.11
CA LEU A 29 -19.15 -6.99 0.42
C LEU A 29 -20.02 -7.15 -0.84
N GLY A 30 -21.27 -7.55 -0.65
CA GLY A 30 -22.27 -7.52 -1.71
C GLY A 30 -22.70 -6.08 -2.07
N ALA A 31 -23.31 -5.90 -3.25
CA ALA A 31 -23.69 -4.59 -3.77
C ALA A 31 -24.55 -3.73 -2.82
N GLU A 32 -25.49 -4.33 -2.08
CA GLU A 32 -26.34 -3.60 -1.12
C GLU A 32 -25.53 -3.05 0.06
N GLN A 33 -24.77 -3.92 0.73
CA GLN A 33 -23.88 -3.54 1.84
C GLN A 33 -22.81 -2.54 1.40
N ALA A 34 -22.30 -2.68 0.17
CA ALA A 34 -21.35 -1.76 -0.43
C ALA A 34 -21.94 -0.34 -0.53
N GLY A 35 -23.17 -0.21 -1.01
CA GLY A 35 -23.88 1.07 -1.10
C GLY A 35 -24.10 1.71 0.27
N GLU A 36 -24.62 0.94 1.24
CA GLU A 36 -24.86 1.43 2.60
C GLU A 36 -23.59 1.95 3.28
N LEU A 37 -22.47 1.24 3.12
CA LEU A 37 -21.20 1.65 3.69
C LEU A 37 -20.63 2.88 3.00
N ALA A 38 -20.68 2.93 1.66
CA ALA A 38 -20.21 4.08 0.89
C ALA A 38 -20.99 5.36 1.21
N GLU A 39 -22.30 5.28 1.43
CA GLU A 39 -23.11 6.44 1.87
C GLU A 39 -22.66 6.99 3.22
N ARG A 40 -22.35 6.11 4.19
CA ARG A 40 -21.86 6.54 5.51
C ARG A 40 -20.45 7.13 5.43
N VAL A 41 -19.58 6.52 4.63
CA VAL A 41 -18.24 7.06 4.34
C VAL A 41 -18.34 8.46 3.73
N GLY A 42 -19.18 8.65 2.72
CA GLY A 42 -19.38 9.97 2.10
C GLY A 42 -19.92 11.00 3.08
N ARG A 43 -20.86 10.60 3.96
CA ARG A 43 -21.39 11.48 5.01
C ARG A 43 -20.31 11.90 6.00
N ASP A 44 -19.45 10.99 6.43
CA ASP A 44 -18.39 11.29 7.37
C ASP A 44 -17.32 12.19 6.75
N LEU A 45 -16.88 11.87 5.53
CA LEU A 45 -15.92 12.71 4.80
C LEU A 45 -16.48 14.12 4.55
N ALA A 46 -17.76 14.26 4.20
CA ALA A 46 -18.39 15.57 4.01
C ALA A 46 -18.55 16.39 5.31
N LYS A 47 -18.55 15.76 6.49
CA LYS A 47 -18.49 16.50 7.76
C LYS A 47 -17.09 17.03 8.04
N LEU A 48 -16.05 16.28 7.66
CA LEU A 48 -14.65 16.64 7.85
C LEU A 48 -14.21 17.71 6.83
N VAL A 49 -14.55 17.50 5.56
CA VAL A 49 -14.27 18.40 4.43
C VAL A 49 -15.55 18.57 3.60
N PRO A 50 -16.34 19.64 3.80
CA PRO A 50 -17.64 19.84 3.16
C PRO A 50 -17.64 19.75 1.63
N GLN A 51 -16.56 20.20 0.99
CA GLN A 51 -16.39 20.20 -0.46
C GLN A 51 -16.32 18.79 -1.06
N VAL A 52 -16.14 17.73 -0.25
CA VAL A 52 -16.26 16.33 -0.71
C VAL A 52 -17.61 16.07 -1.37
N SER A 53 -18.68 16.76 -0.93
CA SER A 53 -20.02 16.62 -1.51
C SER A 53 -20.15 17.12 -2.95
N GLU A 54 -19.13 17.81 -3.47
CA GLU A 54 -19.07 18.29 -4.86
C GLU A 54 -18.38 17.28 -5.80
N LEU A 55 -17.79 16.21 -5.26
CA LEU A 55 -17.02 15.21 -5.99
C LEU A 55 -17.75 13.85 -6.02
N ASP A 56 -17.44 13.05 -7.02
CA ASP A 56 -17.80 11.64 -6.99
C ASP A 56 -16.98 10.93 -5.90
N LEU A 57 -17.67 10.21 -5.00
CA LEU A 57 -17.06 9.23 -4.12
C LEU A 57 -17.14 7.85 -4.77
N VAL A 58 -16.00 7.23 -4.97
CA VAL A 58 -15.88 5.90 -5.54
C VAL A 58 -15.24 4.97 -4.52
N PHE A 59 -15.94 3.90 -4.15
CA PHE A 59 -15.62 3.07 -3.00
C PHE A 59 -15.42 1.61 -3.40
N ALA A 60 -14.27 1.03 -3.07
CA ALA A 60 -14.02 -0.41 -3.18
C ALA A 60 -14.55 -1.08 -1.91
N ALA A 61 -15.67 -1.79 -1.99
CA ALA A 61 -16.25 -2.50 -0.84
C ALA A 61 -15.54 -3.83 -0.58
N ALA A 62 -14.21 -3.78 -0.52
CA ALA A 62 -13.28 -4.88 -0.30
C ALA A 62 -12.15 -4.41 0.63
N HIS A 63 -11.64 -5.31 1.47
CA HIS A 63 -10.57 -4.96 2.41
C HIS A 63 -9.22 -5.56 1.99
N PHE A 64 -8.16 -4.77 2.06
CA PHE A 64 -6.81 -5.13 1.62
C PHE A 64 -5.81 -5.00 2.75
N ASP A 65 -4.66 -5.65 2.60
CA ASP A 65 -3.48 -5.31 3.39
C ASP A 65 -2.98 -3.93 2.95
N PRO A 66 -2.48 -3.09 3.88
CA PRO A 66 -1.89 -1.80 3.52
C PRO A 66 -0.85 -1.87 2.40
N ALA A 67 -0.03 -2.93 2.35
CA ALA A 67 1.00 -3.10 1.31
C ALA A 67 0.39 -3.30 -0.09
N GLU A 68 -0.82 -3.86 -0.19
CA GLU A 68 -1.51 -4.01 -1.48
C GLU A 68 -2.03 -2.69 -2.05
N VAL A 69 -2.44 -1.79 -1.15
CA VAL A 69 -2.90 -0.44 -1.54
C VAL A 69 -1.71 0.44 -1.91
N LEU A 70 -0.60 0.29 -1.20
CA LEU A 70 0.67 1.00 -1.44
C LEU A 70 1.53 0.30 -2.51
N ARG A 71 0.94 -0.28 -3.55
CA ARG A 71 1.71 -0.84 -4.68
C ARG A 71 2.02 0.24 -5.72
N PRO A 72 3.21 0.20 -6.37
CA PRO A 72 3.56 1.09 -7.46
C PRO A 72 2.46 1.23 -8.51
N GLY A 73 2.14 2.48 -8.88
CA GLY A 73 1.11 2.78 -9.88
C GLY A 73 -0.34 2.71 -9.36
N TRP A 74 -0.55 2.56 -8.05
CA TRP A 74 -1.85 2.65 -7.39
C TRP A 74 -2.94 1.77 -8.01
N PRO A 75 -2.71 0.46 -8.21
CA PRO A 75 -3.55 -0.39 -9.05
C PRO A 75 -5.02 -0.43 -8.61
N ILE A 76 -5.28 -0.38 -7.30
CA ILE A 76 -6.65 -0.41 -6.75
C ILE A 76 -7.37 0.91 -7.02
N HIS A 77 -6.75 2.06 -6.73
CA HIS A 77 -7.35 3.37 -6.99
C HIS A 77 -7.52 3.67 -8.48
N ARG A 78 -6.53 3.28 -9.31
CA ARG A 78 -6.65 3.35 -10.77
C ARG A 78 -7.84 2.53 -11.26
N ARG A 79 -8.09 1.36 -10.66
CA ARG A 79 -9.28 0.58 -10.99
C ARG A 79 -10.58 1.29 -10.62
N LEU A 80 -10.63 1.94 -9.46
CA LEU A 80 -11.80 2.75 -9.06
C LEU A 80 -12.07 3.87 -10.07
N GLU A 81 -11.03 4.54 -10.54
CA GLU A 81 -11.14 5.58 -11.58
C GLU A 81 -11.71 5.01 -12.89
N GLU A 82 -11.18 3.88 -13.37
CA GLU A 82 -11.69 3.20 -14.57
C GLU A 82 -13.17 2.81 -14.46
N LEU A 83 -13.58 2.33 -13.29
CA LEU A 83 -14.97 1.96 -13.03
C LEU A 83 -15.88 3.19 -12.94
N GLN A 84 -15.42 4.29 -12.33
CA GLN A 84 -16.13 5.57 -12.29
C GLN A 84 -16.40 6.12 -13.68
N MET A 85 -15.41 6.02 -14.59
CA MET A 85 -15.55 6.53 -15.96
C MET A 85 -16.64 5.80 -16.76
N ARG A 86 -16.89 4.53 -16.42
CA ARG A 86 -17.88 3.66 -17.06
C ARG A 86 -19.25 3.70 -16.37
N ALA A 87 -19.34 4.28 -15.16
CA ALA A 87 -20.57 4.33 -14.40
C ALA A 87 -21.58 5.34 -15.00
N PRO A 88 -22.89 5.02 -15.02
CA PRO A 88 -23.92 5.90 -15.53
C PRO A 88 -24.11 7.15 -14.65
N GLY A 89 -24.78 8.18 -15.20
CA GLY A 89 -25.18 9.36 -14.41
C GLY A 89 -24.14 10.48 -14.29
N ARG A 90 -23.06 10.48 -15.10
CA ARG A 90 -22.00 11.53 -15.06
C ARG A 90 -22.50 12.98 -15.17
N ASN A 91 -23.66 13.19 -15.79
CA ASN A 91 -24.25 14.53 -15.98
C ASN A 91 -25.27 14.91 -14.88
N GLN A 92 -25.38 14.12 -13.81
CA GLN A 92 -26.40 14.29 -12.75
C GLN A 92 -25.83 14.91 -11.47
N GLY A 93 -24.59 15.42 -11.51
CA GLY A 93 -23.87 15.97 -10.35
C GLY A 93 -22.98 14.92 -9.68
N ALA A 94 -22.55 15.22 -8.45
CA ALA A 94 -21.74 14.35 -7.61
C ALA A 94 -22.47 13.05 -7.26
N ARG A 95 -21.75 11.92 -7.28
CA ARG A 95 -22.30 10.57 -7.09
C ARG A 95 -21.57 9.81 -6.00
N VAL A 96 -22.27 8.87 -5.37
CA VAL A 96 -21.66 7.83 -4.54
C VAL A 96 -21.73 6.52 -5.33
N LEU A 97 -20.56 5.98 -5.69
CA LEU A 97 -20.40 4.75 -6.47
C LEU A 97 -19.70 3.71 -5.59
N ALA A 98 -20.36 2.59 -5.32
CA ALA A 98 -19.80 1.50 -4.54
C ALA A 98 -19.64 0.26 -5.41
N PHE A 99 -18.46 -0.36 -5.36
CA PHE A 99 -18.15 -1.57 -6.11
C PHE A 99 -17.83 -2.71 -5.16
N GLY A 100 -18.68 -3.73 -5.18
CA GLY A 100 -18.51 -4.97 -4.42
C GLY A 100 -18.75 -6.19 -5.32
N ALA A 101 -18.99 -7.34 -4.72
CA ALA A 101 -19.39 -8.54 -5.44
C ALA A 101 -20.78 -8.36 -6.09
N ASN A 102 -20.95 -8.84 -7.32
CA ASN A 102 -22.26 -8.86 -7.97
C ASN A 102 -23.18 -9.95 -7.35
N ALA A 103 -24.40 -10.06 -7.88
CA ALA A 103 -25.39 -11.03 -7.37
C ALA A 103 -24.93 -12.49 -7.52
N GLU A 104 -24.09 -12.77 -8.51
CA GLU A 104 -23.47 -14.06 -8.78
C GLU A 104 -22.20 -14.31 -7.94
N GLY A 105 -21.76 -13.33 -7.14
CA GLY A 105 -20.54 -13.40 -6.32
C GLY A 105 -19.25 -13.09 -7.07
N GLU A 106 -19.31 -12.63 -8.32
CA GLU A 106 -18.14 -12.21 -9.08
C GLU A 106 -17.60 -10.89 -8.53
N ILE A 107 -16.28 -10.87 -8.30
CA ILE A 107 -15.56 -9.74 -7.74
C ILE A 107 -14.82 -9.03 -8.88
N PRO A 108 -15.00 -7.72 -9.08
CA PRO A 108 -14.20 -6.98 -10.06
C PRO A 108 -12.71 -7.05 -9.70
N LEU A 109 -11.87 -7.52 -10.61
CA LEU A 109 -10.41 -7.44 -10.40
C LEU A 109 -9.93 -5.97 -10.42
N PRO A 110 -8.95 -5.59 -9.58
CA PRO A 110 -8.20 -6.39 -8.62
C PRO A 110 -8.78 -6.32 -7.19
N PHE A 111 -10.10 -6.24 -7.00
CA PHE A 111 -10.69 -6.17 -5.66
C PHE A 111 -10.71 -7.49 -4.88
N GLN A 112 -9.98 -8.48 -5.38
CA GLN A 112 -9.67 -9.69 -4.67
C GLN A 112 -8.29 -9.51 -4.01
N ALA A 113 -8.29 -9.41 -2.68
CA ALA A 113 -7.06 -9.28 -1.91
C ALA A 113 -6.17 -10.53 -2.05
N ASP A 114 -4.86 -10.32 -1.93
CA ASP A 114 -3.85 -11.36 -1.94
C ASP A 114 -4.02 -12.26 -0.71
N ALA A 115 -4.27 -13.55 -0.95
CA ALA A 115 -4.47 -14.53 0.11
C ALA A 115 -3.24 -14.70 1.01
N THR A 116 -2.04 -14.37 0.51
CA THR A 116 -0.80 -14.42 1.30
C THR A 116 -0.69 -13.29 2.32
N LEU A 117 -1.52 -12.25 2.19
CA LEU A 117 -1.53 -11.05 3.03
C LEU A 117 -2.79 -10.92 3.91
N ALA A 118 -3.55 -12.00 4.11
CA ALA A 118 -4.84 -11.94 4.82
C ALA A 118 -4.75 -11.75 6.36
N GLY A 119 -3.56 -11.84 6.97
CA GLY A 119 -3.39 -11.97 8.43
C GLY A 119 -3.05 -10.70 9.23
N GLY A 120 -2.97 -9.54 8.60
CA GLY A 120 -2.63 -8.28 9.28
C GLY A 120 -3.74 -7.78 10.21
N GLY A 121 -3.38 -7.25 11.39
CA GLY A 121 -4.32 -6.61 12.32
C GLY A 121 -4.90 -5.29 11.84
N LEU A 122 -4.38 -4.75 10.74
CA LEU A 122 -4.90 -3.56 10.07
C LEU A 122 -5.36 -3.93 8.67
N ARG A 123 -6.62 -3.61 8.36
CA ARG A 123 -7.19 -3.74 7.01
C ARG A 123 -7.59 -2.37 6.49
N VAL A 124 -7.48 -2.16 5.19
CA VAL A 124 -7.84 -0.89 4.54
C VAL A 124 -8.89 -1.10 3.47
N VAL A 125 -9.85 -0.19 3.40
CA VAL A 125 -10.96 -0.20 2.43
C VAL A 125 -10.85 1.05 1.55
N PRO A 126 -10.36 0.93 0.30
CA PRO A 126 -10.00 2.08 -0.54
C PRO A 126 -11.19 2.89 -1.03
N PHE A 127 -10.98 4.20 -1.10
CA PHE A 127 -11.88 5.14 -1.76
C PHE A 127 -11.11 6.14 -2.62
N LEU A 128 -11.83 6.73 -3.56
CA LEU A 128 -11.35 7.73 -4.51
C LEU A 128 -12.35 8.88 -4.54
N LEU A 129 -11.87 10.11 -4.45
CA LEU A 129 -12.68 11.30 -4.74
C LEU A 129 -12.19 11.93 -6.04
N THR A 130 -13.13 12.16 -6.96
CA THR A 130 -12.81 12.67 -8.29
C THR A 130 -13.91 13.57 -8.82
N GLY A 131 -13.54 14.59 -9.59
CA GLY A 131 -14.48 15.56 -10.16
C GLY A 131 -14.02 16.05 -11.52
N THR A 132 -14.90 16.78 -12.21
CA THR A 132 -14.57 17.42 -13.49
C THR A 132 -13.82 18.75 -13.31
N ASP A 133 -13.99 19.40 -12.16
CA ASP A 133 -13.24 20.59 -11.78
C ASP A 133 -11.97 20.19 -11.01
N MET A 134 -10.83 20.42 -11.66
CA MET A 134 -9.51 20.13 -11.10
C MET A 134 -9.23 20.98 -9.84
N ALA A 135 -9.64 22.25 -9.84
CA ALA A 135 -9.36 23.14 -8.72
C ALA A 135 -10.06 22.67 -7.44
N THR A 136 -11.30 22.20 -7.56
CA THR A 136 -12.06 21.62 -6.44
C THR A 136 -11.46 20.31 -5.97
N THR A 137 -11.07 19.43 -6.90
CA THR A 137 -10.46 18.14 -6.52
C THR A 137 -9.13 18.33 -5.79
N ASP A 138 -8.27 19.23 -6.29
CA ASP A 138 -7.01 19.58 -5.64
C ASP A 138 -7.23 20.21 -4.25
N ALA A 139 -8.20 21.13 -4.12
CA ALA A 139 -8.51 21.76 -2.84
C ALA A 139 -9.02 20.74 -1.81
N VAL A 140 -9.85 19.79 -2.23
CA VAL A 140 -10.30 18.68 -1.37
C VAL A 140 -9.14 17.77 -0.98
N ALA A 141 -8.27 17.41 -1.92
CA ALA A 141 -7.11 16.57 -1.64
C ALA A 141 -6.21 17.21 -0.56
N HIS A 142 -5.87 18.49 -0.71
CA HIS A 142 -5.08 19.22 0.29
C HIS A 142 -5.80 19.30 1.64
N ALA A 143 -7.10 19.61 1.65
CA ALA A 143 -7.87 19.68 2.89
C ALA A 143 -7.93 18.34 3.62
N LEU A 144 -7.96 17.21 2.90
CA LEU A 144 -7.93 15.88 3.50
C LEU A 144 -6.58 15.59 4.16
N GLU A 145 -5.45 15.92 3.51
CA GLU A 145 -4.11 15.77 4.12
C GLU A 145 -3.99 16.57 5.43
N ASP A 146 -4.56 17.77 5.49
CA ASP A 146 -4.53 18.61 6.69
C ASP A 146 -5.43 18.08 7.83
N VAL A 147 -6.59 17.49 7.47
CA VAL A 147 -7.65 17.16 8.44
C VAL A 147 -7.58 15.72 8.93
N LEU A 148 -7.35 14.74 8.05
CA LEU A 148 -7.54 13.33 8.37
C LEU A 148 -6.55 12.81 9.42
N LEU A 149 -5.30 13.26 9.38
CA LEU A 149 -4.31 12.84 10.36
C LEU A 149 -4.72 13.17 11.80
N ALA A 150 -5.39 14.31 12.03
CA ALA A 150 -5.85 14.71 13.36
C ALA A 150 -7.29 14.24 13.67
N GLN A 151 -8.21 14.39 12.72
CA GLN A 151 -9.66 14.28 12.96
C GLN A 151 -10.32 13.12 12.21
N GLY A 152 -9.56 12.29 11.47
CA GLY A 152 -10.08 11.28 10.57
C GLY A 152 -10.77 10.07 11.21
N MET A 153 -11.13 10.09 12.51
CA MET A 153 -11.89 8.97 13.09
C MET A 153 -13.24 8.83 12.38
N ALA A 154 -13.55 7.61 11.94
CA ALA A 154 -14.87 7.32 11.40
C ALA A 154 -15.93 7.45 12.49
N HIS A 155 -17.14 7.87 12.14
CA HIS A 155 -18.22 7.89 13.12
C HIS A 155 -18.55 6.47 13.58
N ALA A 156 -19.08 6.37 14.81
CA ALA A 156 -19.43 5.11 15.43
C ALA A 156 -20.42 4.25 14.61
N ASP A 157 -21.36 4.89 13.90
CA ASP A 157 -22.30 4.18 13.04
C ASP A 157 -21.61 3.62 11.77
N THR A 158 -20.65 4.34 11.19
CA THR A 158 -19.83 3.83 10.08
C THR A 158 -18.96 2.66 10.53
N ALA A 159 -18.26 2.81 11.66
CA ALA A 159 -17.41 1.76 12.22
C ALA A 159 -18.22 0.48 12.53
N LEU A 160 -19.39 0.62 13.16
CA LEU A 160 -20.27 -0.50 13.47
C LEU A 160 -20.82 -1.18 12.20
N LEU A 161 -21.17 -0.41 11.17
CA LEU A 161 -21.60 -1.00 9.90
C LEU A 161 -20.47 -1.78 9.23
N ALA A 162 -19.26 -1.21 9.17
CA ALA A 162 -18.10 -1.89 8.61
C ALA A 162 -17.79 -3.21 9.35
N GLN A 163 -17.77 -3.17 10.70
CA GLN A 163 -17.61 -4.35 11.54
C GLN A 163 -18.64 -5.43 11.22
N ASN A 164 -19.92 -5.07 11.16
CA ASN A 164 -21.00 -6.03 10.92
C ASN A 164 -20.97 -6.58 9.48
N ALA A 165 -20.63 -5.74 8.51
CA ALA A 165 -20.59 -6.12 7.10
C ALA A 165 -19.43 -7.07 6.80
N PHE A 166 -18.22 -6.75 7.27
CA PHE A 166 -17.03 -7.58 7.07
C PHE A 166 -16.96 -8.78 8.04
N GLY A 167 -17.70 -8.73 9.16
CA GLY A 167 -17.75 -9.80 10.14
C GLY A 167 -16.44 -9.98 10.92
N ALA A 168 -15.81 -8.87 11.32
CA ALA A 168 -14.67 -8.86 12.24
C ALA A 168 -14.81 -7.71 13.22
N ARG A 169 -14.37 -7.92 14.46
CA ARG A 169 -14.41 -6.88 15.50
C ARG A 169 -13.40 -5.78 15.18
N VAL A 170 -13.87 -4.54 15.14
CA VAL A 170 -13.06 -3.34 14.86
C VAL A 170 -12.81 -2.59 16.17
N GLU A 171 -11.55 -2.31 16.50
CA GLU A 171 -11.16 -1.47 17.64
C GLU A 171 -11.14 0.00 17.25
N HIS A 172 -10.55 0.31 16.10
CA HIS A 172 -10.49 1.66 15.56
C HIS A 172 -10.83 1.66 14.07
N ALA A 173 -11.62 2.65 13.65
CA ALA A 173 -11.90 2.93 12.25
C ALA A 173 -11.49 4.38 11.94
N ARG A 174 -10.63 4.57 10.96
CA ARG A 174 -10.05 5.88 10.62
C ARG A 174 -9.89 6.07 9.13
N TYR A 175 -10.13 7.28 8.64
CA TYR A 175 -9.78 7.70 7.30
C TYR A 175 -8.34 8.17 7.23
N PHE A 176 -7.65 7.75 6.18
CA PHE A 176 -6.31 8.18 5.84
C PHE A 176 -6.25 8.58 4.37
N THR A 177 -5.43 9.57 4.05
CA THR A 177 -4.90 9.70 2.70
C THR A 177 -3.92 8.55 2.42
N VAL A 178 -3.57 8.33 1.16
CA VAL A 178 -2.51 7.35 0.85
C VAL A 178 -1.15 7.78 1.41
N ASN A 179 -0.92 9.09 1.59
CA ASN A 179 0.29 9.62 2.20
C ASN A 179 0.32 9.36 3.71
N ASP A 180 -0.79 9.56 4.42
CA ASP A 180 -0.94 9.17 5.82
C ASP A 180 -0.69 7.66 6.01
N LEU A 181 -1.25 6.84 5.11
CA LEU A 181 -1.07 5.39 5.14
C LEU A 181 0.41 5.01 4.94
N ALA A 182 1.08 5.65 3.99
CA ALA A 182 2.50 5.44 3.72
C ALA A 182 3.37 5.84 4.92
N ALA A 183 3.12 7.01 5.51
CA ALA A 183 3.83 7.47 6.71
C ALA A 183 3.66 6.50 7.90
N MET A 184 2.44 6.03 8.12
CA MET A 184 2.16 5.02 9.15
C MET A 184 2.90 3.70 8.86
N MET A 185 2.92 3.23 7.62
CA MET A 185 3.65 2.02 7.22
C MET A 185 5.16 2.16 7.42
N SER A 186 5.74 3.32 7.09
CA SER A 186 7.14 3.63 7.40
C SER A 186 7.44 3.46 8.89
N MET A 187 6.60 4.04 9.76
CA MET A 187 6.76 3.91 11.21
C MET A 187 6.60 2.47 11.70
N GLN A 188 5.69 1.70 11.10
CA GLN A 188 5.51 0.29 11.44
C GLN A 188 6.74 -0.55 11.06
N TYR A 189 7.33 -0.30 9.90
CA TYR A 189 8.58 -0.98 9.51
C TYR A 189 9.75 -0.57 10.37
N ASP A 190 9.84 0.68 10.80
CA ASP A 190 10.86 1.11 11.77
C ASP A 190 10.76 0.30 13.07
N ASN A 191 9.57 0.21 13.65
CA ASN A 191 9.34 -0.60 14.86
C ASN A 191 9.64 -2.10 14.69
N GLN A 192 9.68 -2.60 13.46
CA GLN A 192 10.01 -4.00 13.11
C GLN A 192 11.48 -4.18 12.69
N GLY A 193 12.30 -3.13 12.75
CA GLY A 193 13.71 -3.16 12.36
C GLY A 193 13.92 -3.28 10.85
N LEU A 194 12.97 -2.73 10.07
CA LEU A 194 12.93 -2.70 8.61
C LEU A 194 12.94 -1.26 8.05
N ALA A 195 13.22 -0.24 8.88
CA ALA A 195 13.30 1.17 8.46
C ALA A 195 14.17 1.38 7.20
N ALA A 196 15.30 0.66 7.12
CA ALA A 196 16.25 0.78 6.02
C ALA A 196 15.66 0.39 4.64
N LEU A 197 14.57 -0.38 4.61
CA LEU A 197 13.91 -0.81 3.38
C LEU A 197 12.92 0.24 2.86
N TRP A 198 12.39 1.10 3.74
CA TRP A 198 11.33 2.05 3.38
C TRP A 198 11.71 2.97 2.21
N PRO A 199 12.92 3.56 2.12
CA PRO A 199 13.28 4.42 0.99
C PRO A 199 13.11 3.74 -0.38
N LEU A 200 13.41 2.44 -0.49
CA LEU A 200 13.21 1.69 -1.74
C LEU A 200 11.73 1.52 -2.08
N ILE A 201 10.91 1.21 -1.05
CA ILE A 201 9.46 1.04 -1.21
C ILE A 201 8.82 2.39 -1.57
N GLU A 202 9.15 3.45 -0.84
CA GLU A 202 8.67 4.80 -1.07
C GLU A 202 9.04 5.30 -2.48
N THR A 203 10.29 5.10 -2.90
CA THR A 203 10.73 5.41 -4.26
C THR A 203 9.90 4.64 -5.28
N ALA A 204 9.68 3.34 -5.07
CA ALA A 204 8.88 2.54 -5.98
C ALA A 204 7.42 3.02 -6.10
N ILE A 205 6.85 3.56 -5.02
CA ILE A 205 5.47 4.05 -4.98
C ILE A 205 5.35 5.45 -5.59
N MET A 206 6.20 6.37 -5.13
CA MET A 206 6.06 7.81 -5.35
C MET A 206 6.91 8.35 -6.51
N ALA A 207 8.06 7.73 -6.75
CA ALA A 207 9.02 8.13 -7.77
C ALA A 207 9.56 6.90 -8.54
N PRO A 208 8.70 6.10 -9.19
CA PRO A 208 9.09 4.80 -9.76
C PRO A 208 10.12 4.88 -10.91
N SER A 209 10.41 6.09 -11.40
CA SER A 209 11.44 6.34 -12.42
C SER A 209 12.82 6.64 -11.82
N ASP A 210 12.88 6.88 -10.51
CA ASP A 210 14.13 7.17 -9.80
C ASP A 210 14.78 5.86 -9.31
N ASP A 211 16.08 5.95 -9.06
CA ASP A 211 16.87 4.86 -8.51
C ASP A 211 17.11 5.07 -7.01
N GLU A 212 17.05 4.00 -6.22
CA GLU A 212 17.33 4.06 -4.78
C GLU A 212 18.23 2.89 -4.34
N TRP A 213 19.14 3.15 -3.41
CA TRP A 213 20.12 2.16 -2.93
C TRP A 213 19.96 1.88 -1.44
N LEU A 214 19.96 0.60 -1.07
CA LEU A 214 20.27 0.17 0.28
C LEU A 214 21.67 -0.42 0.28
N ASP A 215 22.65 0.39 0.63
CA ASP A 215 24.05 -0.02 0.79
C ASP A 215 24.54 0.39 2.18
N THR A 216 24.01 -0.27 3.20
CA THR A 216 24.39 -0.03 4.60
C THR A 216 24.48 -1.35 5.35
N ALA A 217 25.70 -1.73 5.74
CA ALA A 217 25.91 -2.91 6.57
C ALA A 217 25.17 -2.78 7.92
N PRO A 218 24.57 -3.86 8.45
CA PRO A 218 24.65 -5.25 8.00
C PRO A 218 23.55 -5.66 6.99
N GLU A 219 22.77 -4.71 6.48
CA GLU A 219 21.67 -5.04 5.57
C GLU A 219 22.17 -5.53 4.21
N PRO A 220 21.41 -6.40 3.54
CA PRO A 220 21.71 -6.80 2.17
C PRO A 220 21.84 -5.61 1.24
N LEU A 221 22.78 -5.71 0.29
CA LEU A 221 22.92 -4.71 -0.76
C LEU A 221 21.74 -4.82 -1.74
N LEU A 222 20.95 -3.75 -1.85
CA LEU A 222 19.86 -3.64 -2.82
C LEU A 222 20.00 -2.36 -3.66
N ARG A 223 19.46 -2.43 -4.88
CA ARG A 223 19.14 -1.27 -5.71
C ARG A 223 17.73 -1.41 -6.25
N TYR A 224 16.87 -0.43 -6.02
CA TYR A 224 15.66 -0.24 -6.80
C TYR A 224 16.00 0.48 -8.11
N THR A 225 15.57 -0.07 -9.23
CA THR A 225 15.74 0.55 -10.55
C THR A 225 14.75 -0.06 -11.54
N HIS A 226 14.22 0.74 -12.47
CA HIS A 226 13.34 0.27 -13.55
C HIS A 226 12.13 -0.58 -13.07
N GLY A 227 11.58 -0.28 -11.89
CA GLY A 227 10.43 -1.01 -11.35
C GLY A 227 10.75 -2.33 -10.64
N GLU A 228 12.02 -2.70 -10.47
CA GLU A 228 12.46 -3.91 -9.76
C GLU A 228 13.51 -3.60 -8.67
N ALA A 229 13.53 -4.41 -7.62
CA ALA A 229 14.58 -4.39 -6.61
C ALA A 229 15.61 -5.49 -6.92
N ARG A 230 16.85 -5.09 -7.19
CA ARG A 230 17.96 -5.98 -7.42
C ARG A 230 18.72 -6.19 -6.13
N MET A 231 18.77 -7.43 -5.66
CA MET A 231 19.39 -7.81 -4.39
C MET A 231 20.65 -8.64 -4.65
N ALA A 232 21.78 -8.22 -4.07
CA ALA A 232 23.04 -8.94 -4.20
C ALA A 232 22.99 -10.28 -3.47
N LEU A 233 23.22 -11.37 -4.20
CA LEU A 233 23.33 -12.72 -3.67
C LEU A 233 24.80 -13.14 -3.67
N PHE A 234 25.46 -12.90 -2.53
CA PHE A 234 26.84 -13.27 -2.32
C PHE A 234 26.98 -14.77 -2.03
N ASP A 235 28.06 -15.39 -2.51
CA ASP A 235 28.55 -16.63 -1.88
C ASP A 235 29.21 -16.31 -0.52
N PRO A 236 29.47 -17.30 0.35
CA PRO A 236 30.08 -17.02 1.66
C PRO A 236 31.43 -16.29 1.60
N ALA A 237 32.26 -16.56 0.59
CA ALA A 237 33.57 -15.92 0.44
C ALA A 237 33.44 -14.47 -0.04
N GLY A 238 32.54 -14.21 -1.00
CA GLY A 238 32.17 -12.89 -1.49
C GLY A 238 31.50 -12.03 -0.42
N TRP A 239 30.63 -12.62 0.40
CA TRP A 239 30.01 -11.93 1.54
C TRP A 239 31.06 -11.53 2.58
N CYS A 240 31.97 -12.45 2.92
CA CYS A 240 33.08 -12.17 3.83
C CYS A 240 33.96 -11.03 3.25
N ALA A 241 34.32 -11.09 1.97
CA ALA A 241 35.11 -10.04 1.31
C ALA A 241 34.41 -8.67 1.31
N TYR A 242 33.09 -8.63 1.06
CA TYR A 242 32.32 -7.38 0.95
C TYR A 242 32.09 -6.73 2.33
N TYR A 243 31.65 -7.49 3.34
CA TYR A 243 31.24 -6.92 4.63
C TYR A 243 32.31 -6.98 5.73
N SER A 244 33.37 -7.80 5.59
CA SER A 244 34.34 -8.05 6.67
C SER A 244 35.76 -7.54 6.37
N HIS A 245 35.87 -6.29 5.88
CA HIS A 245 37.10 -5.57 5.53
C HIS A 245 38.32 -5.67 6.50
N SER A 246 38.21 -6.30 7.68
CA SER A 246 39.30 -6.42 8.66
C SER A 246 39.30 -7.69 9.56
N LYS A 247 38.44 -8.70 9.36
CA LYS A 247 38.39 -9.91 10.23
C LYS A 247 38.70 -11.20 9.46
N ASN A 248 39.90 -11.75 9.67
CA ASN A 248 40.42 -12.98 9.04
C ASN A 248 39.76 -14.30 9.51
N ASP A 249 38.50 -14.29 9.99
CA ASP A 249 37.92 -15.44 10.69
C ASP A 249 36.55 -15.83 10.12
N CYS A 250 36.48 -16.08 8.80
CA CYS A 250 35.21 -16.39 8.10
C CYS A 250 34.51 -17.64 8.65
N ASP A 251 35.23 -18.61 9.23
CA ASP A 251 34.64 -19.81 9.84
C ASP A 251 33.76 -19.49 11.08
N ARG A 252 34.08 -18.42 11.82
CA ARG A 252 33.24 -17.92 12.92
C ARG A 252 32.04 -17.11 12.44
N LEU A 253 31.98 -16.79 11.14
CA LEU A 253 30.94 -15.94 10.55
C LEU A 253 29.80 -16.74 9.91
N GLN A 254 29.83 -18.07 9.90
CA GLN A 254 28.76 -18.89 9.30
C GLN A 254 27.37 -18.56 9.89
N GLY A 255 27.27 -18.44 11.22
CA GLY A 255 26.01 -18.05 11.86
C GLY A 255 25.56 -16.62 11.54
N ILE A 256 26.50 -15.71 11.25
CA ILE A 256 26.19 -14.32 10.84
C ILE A 256 25.73 -14.31 9.38
N TYR A 257 26.33 -15.14 8.53
CA TYR A 257 25.88 -15.32 7.16
C TYR A 257 24.48 -15.94 7.09
N GLU A 258 24.14 -16.89 7.95
CA GLU A 258 22.77 -17.43 8.04
C GLU A 258 21.76 -16.35 8.45
N GLN A 259 22.10 -15.47 9.39
CA GLN A 259 21.28 -14.30 9.75
C GLN A 259 21.12 -13.33 8.58
N TYR A 260 22.19 -13.10 7.81
CA TYR A 260 22.15 -12.30 6.60
C TYR A 260 21.19 -12.89 5.55
N LEU A 261 21.23 -14.20 5.32
CA LEU A 261 20.28 -14.88 4.42
C LEU A 261 18.83 -14.82 4.92
N MET A 262 18.61 -14.86 6.23
CA MET A 262 17.29 -14.63 6.82
C MET A 262 16.81 -13.19 6.57
N ARG A 263 17.70 -12.20 6.76
CA ARG A 263 17.44 -10.78 6.45
C ARG A 263 17.09 -10.58 4.98
N GLN A 264 17.80 -11.22 4.05
CA GLN A 264 17.47 -11.18 2.61
C GLN A 264 16.06 -11.68 2.32
N ARG A 265 15.69 -12.85 2.86
CA ARG A 265 14.33 -13.40 2.67
C ARG A 265 13.26 -12.50 3.27
N GLN A 266 13.52 -11.92 4.45
CA GLN A 266 12.60 -11.00 5.11
C GLN A 266 12.36 -9.75 4.24
N MET A 267 13.43 -9.09 3.77
CA MET A 267 13.31 -7.90 2.94
C MET A 267 12.66 -8.20 1.59
N ALA A 268 13.01 -9.33 0.97
CA ALA A 268 12.41 -9.73 -0.30
C ALA A 268 10.89 -9.94 -0.17
N ALA A 269 10.44 -10.62 0.89
CA ALA A 269 9.01 -10.84 1.14
C ALA A 269 8.24 -9.51 1.34
N VAL A 270 8.85 -8.53 2.00
CA VAL A 270 8.23 -7.20 2.18
C VAL A 270 8.14 -6.45 0.86
N LEU A 271 9.21 -6.46 0.05
CA LEU A 271 9.18 -5.85 -1.29
C LEU A 271 8.10 -6.49 -2.19
N GLU A 272 8.01 -7.82 -2.18
CA GLU A 272 7.01 -8.57 -2.94
C GLU A 272 5.58 -8.26 -2.46
N ALA A 273 5.35 -8.07 -1.16
CA ALA A 273 4.05 -7.65 -0.64
C ALA A 273 3.60 -6.29 -1.22
N HIS A 274 4.54 -5.34 -1.35
CA HIS A 274 4.38 -4.05 -2.03
C HIS A 274 4.41 -4.16 -3.57
N GLY A 275 4.41 -5.37 -4.13
CA GLY A 275 4.40 -5.57 -5.57
C GLY A 275 5.68 -5.11 -6.27
N VAL A 276 6.80 -5.00 -5.54
CA VAL A 276 8.13 -4.71 -6.10
C VAL A 276 8.84 -6.05 -6.37
N PRO A 277 9.02 -6.45 -7.64
CA PRO A 277 9.70 -7.70 -7.97
C PRO A 277 11.15 -7.69 -7.48
N VAL A 278 11.62 -8.83 -6.97
CA VAL A 278 13.01 -8.98 -6.49
C VAL A 278 13.82 -9.84 -7.44
N LEU A 279 14.90 -9.27 -7.98
CA LEU A 279 15.88 -9.98 -8.78
C LEU A 279 17.14 -10.25 -7.95
N PHE A 280 17.45 -11.53 -7.72
CA PHE A 280 18.69 -11.92 -7.06
C PHE A 280 19.86 -11.92 -8.05
N VAL A 281 20.89 -11.10 -7.77
CA VAL A 281 22.06 -10.94 -8.61
C VAL A 281 23.26 -11.63 -7.96
N HIS A 282 23.73 -12.73 -8.54
CA HIS A 282 24.90 -13.44 -8.03
C HIS A 282 26.15 -12.57 -8.06
N CYS A 283 26.83 -12.47 -6.91
CA CYS A 283 28.05 -11.70 -6.73
C CYS A 283 29.18 -12.64 -6.26
N GLU A 284 30.13 -12.92 -7.13
CA GLU A 284 31.31 -13.76 -6.83
C GLU A 284 32.43 -12.93 -6.18
N ALA A 285 33.33 -13.60 -5.48
CA ALA A 285 34.50 -12.96 -4.88
C ALA A 285 35.35 -12.21 -5.92
N GLY A 286 35.63 -10.93 -5.65
CA GLY A 286 36.43 -10.06 -6.53
C GLY A 286 35.62 -9.28 -7.58
N GLN A 287 34.30 -9.48 -7.66
CA GLN A 287 33.41 -8.65 -8.47
C GLN A 287 32.92 -7.43 -7.67
N ASP A 288 32.68 -6.31 -8.34
CA ASP A 288 32.01 -5.15 -7.73
C ASP A 288 30.50 -5.37 -7.76
N ALA A 289 29.92 -5.65 -6.59
CA ALA A 289 28.48 -5.89 -6.46
C ALA A 289 27.63 -4.67 -6.85
N ARG A 290 28.12 -3.44 -6.64
CA ARG A 290 27.38 -2.23 -7.06
C ARG A 290 27.36 -2.11 -8.58
N GLU A 291 28.45 -2.44 -9.25
CA GLU A 291 28.45 -2.49 -10.72
C GLU A 291 27.52 -3.58 -11.27
N LEU A 292 27.45 -4.74 -10.62
CA LEU A 292 26.56 -5.83 -11.03
C LEU A 292 25.09 -5.46 -10.91
N LEU A 293 24.69 -4.85 -9.78
CA LEU A 293 23.32 -4.39 -9.56
C LEU A 293 22.94 -3.23 -10.50
N ALA A 294 23.93 -2.55 -11.09
CA ALA A 294 23.72 -1.43 -11.98
C ALA A 294 23.47 -1.75 -13.46
N ARG A 295 23.63 -3.01 -13.87
CA ARG A 295 23.49 -3.46 -15.27
C ARG A 295 22.08 -3.90 -15.59
#